data_AF-A0A933D5S2-F1
#
_entry.id   AF-A0A933D5S2-F1
#
_cell.length_a   1.000
_cell.length_b   1.000
_cell.length_c   1.000
_cell.angle_alpha   90.00
_cell.angle_beta   90.00
_cell.angle_gamma   90.00
#
_symmetry.space_group_name_H-M   'P 1'
#
loop_
_entity.id
_entity.type
_entity.pdbx_description
1 polymer ?
#
loop_
_entity_poly.entity_id
_entity_poly.type
_entity_poly.pdbx_seq_one_letter_code
_entity_poly.pdbx_strand_id
1 'polypeptide(L)'
;WFKWEAALTWLSGFLLLLYLYYFGGLMVDETMNETAAIAVGFGLLLISWPVYDFLWRSPLARNELIGAAVSYMLIVLVSYGLTHYMGPRAAYMHVGAMLGTLMTANVWMRILPAQHKMVAALREGKEPDFILADRAKSRSKHNTFMVVPVVFIMISIHFPTTTYGTSLNWLVLSVIVLVGWGAAKIVRRA
;
A
#
# COMPACT_ATOMS: atom_id res chain seq x y z
N TRP A 1 -4.50 -10.72 18.50
CA TRP A 1 -5.08 -11.49 17.40
C TRP A 1 -4.46 -11.00 16.08
N PHE A 2 -5.05 -10.04 15.34
CA PHE A 2 -4.69 -9.56 13.98
C PHE A 2 -3.24 -9.31 13.51
N LYS A 3 -2.23 -9.23 14.40
CA LYS A 3 -0.86 -8.85 13.98
C LYS A 3 -0.13 -9.97 13.25
N TRP A 4 -0.39 -11.21 13.64
CA TRP A 4 0.29 -12.38 13.08
C TRP A 4 -0.33 -12.80 11.76
N GLU A 5 -1.65 -12.69 11.61
CA GLU A 5 -2.33 -12.93 10.33
C GLU A 5 -1.84 -11.93 9.28
N ALA A 6 -1.85 -10.63 9.61
CA ALA A 6 -1.36 -9.60 8.69
C ALA A 6 0.12 -9.79 8.34
N ALA A 7 0.96 -10.16 9.33
CA ALA A 7 2.38 -10.42 9.09
C ALA A 7 2.60 -11.65 8.20
N LEU A 8 1.87 -12.74 8.42
CA LEU A 8 1.99 -13.95 7.62
C LEU A 8 1.50 -13.74 6.19
N THR A 9 0.37 -13.06 5.99
CA THR A 9 -0.12 -12.71 4.64
C THR A 9 0.87 -11.83 3.89
N TRP A 10 1.45 -10.83 4.56
CA TRP A 10 2.47 -9.99 3.94
C TRP A 10 3.73 -10.77 3.63
N LEU A 11 4.22 -11.60 4.57
CA LEU A 11 5.44 -12.38 4.38
C LEU A 11 5.28 -13.38 3.24
N SER A 12 4.17 -14.12 3.18
CA SER A 12 3.94 -15.07 2.08
C SER A 12 3.83 -14.37 0.74
N GLY A 13 3.11 -13.23 0.67
CA GLY A 13 3.02 -12.42 -0.54
C GLY A 13 4.36 -11.83 -0.97
N PHE A 14 5.16 -11.35 -0.03
CA PHE A 14 6.49 -10.79 -0.29
C PHE A 14 7.47 -11.87 -0.77
N LEU A 15 7.47 -13.05 -0.16
CA LEU A 15 8.26 -14.19 -0.63
C LEU A 15 7.85 -14.63 -2.04
N LEU A 16 6.55 -14.64 -2.35
CA LEU A 16 6.05 -14.94 -3.69
C LEU A 16 6.47 -13.87 -4.71
N LEU A 17 6.45 -12.58 -4.32
CA LEU A 17 6.95 -11.49 -5.15
C LEU A 17 8.44 -11.69 -5.46
N LEU A 18 9.26 -11.98 -4.45
CA LEU A 18 10.69 -12.25 -4.63
C LEU A 18 10.92 -13.43 -5.57
N TYR A 19 10.24 -14.55 -5.31
CA TYR A 19 10.41 -15.77 -6.10
C TYR A 19 10.03 -15.56 -7.57
N LEU A 20 8.84 -15.01 -7.84
CA LEU A 20 8.33 -14.90 -9.20
C LEU A 20 8.93 -13.75 -10.00
N TYR A 21 9.14 -12.58 -9.38
CA TYR A 21 9.56 -11.40 -10.10
C TYR A 21 11.07 -11.18 -10.02
N TYR A 22 11.63 -11.19 -8.81
CA TYR A 22 13.05 -10.88 -8.64
C TYR A 22 13.99 -12.04 -9.01
N PHE A 23 13.56 -13.28 -8.80
CA PHE A 23 14.35 -14.46 -9.18
C PHE A 23 13.80 -15.20 -10.41
N GLY A 24 12.51 -15.03 -10.72
CA GLY A 24 11.83 -15.73 -11.80
C GLY A 24 11.83 -15.02 -13.14
N GLY A 25 12.45 -13.84 -13.26
CA GLY A 25 12.61 -13.12 -14.53
C GLY A 25 11.32 -12.46 -15.06
N LEU A 26 10.29 -12.29 -14.23
CA LEU A 26 9.02 -11.67 -14.63
C LEU A 26 8.98 -10.14 -14.44
N MET A 27 10.14 -9.49 -14.17
CA MET A 27 10.21 -8.05 -13.91
C MET A 27 10.07 -7.19 -15.16
N VAL A 28 10.64 -7.61 -16.28
CA VAL A 28 10.82 -6.76 -17.46
C VAL A 28 10.45 -7.48 -18.74
N ASP A 29 10.02 -6.71 -19.74
CA ASP A 29 9.98 -7.17 -21.13
C ASP A 29 11.38 -7.07 -21.75
N GLU A 30 11.65 -7.78 -22.85
CA GLU A 30 13.00 -7.94 -23.45
C GLU A 30 13.75 -6.63 -23.73
N THR A 31 13.05 -5.51 -23.86
CA THR A 31 13.62 -4.19 -24.20
C THR A 31 14.00 -3.33 -23.00
N MET A 32 13.66 -3.76 -21.77
CA MET A 32 13.82 -2.97 -20.56
C MET A 32 15.06 -3.36 -19.76
N ASN A 33 15.60 -2.41 -18.99
CA ASN A 33 16.74 -2.65 -18.11
C ASN A 33 16.31 -3.35 -16.81
N GLU A 34 16.60 -4.64 -16.70
CA GLU A 34 16.23 -5.47 -15.54
C GLU A 34 16.82 -4.95 -14.22
N THR A 35 18.09 -4.53 -14.22
CA THR A 35 18.74 -4.01 -13.01
C THR A 35 18.05 -2.75 -12.51
N ALA A 36 17.67 -1.85 -13.42
CA ALA A 36 16.91 -0.66 -13.09
C ALA A 36 15.54 -1.02 -12.53
N ALA A 37 14.83 -1.97 -13.14
CA ALA A 37 13.52 -2.43 -12.67
C ALA A 37 13.58 -3.02 -11.25
N ILE A 38 14.59 -3.85 -10.96
CA ILE A 38 14.85 -4.42 -9.63
C ILE A 38 15.12 -3.31 -8.61
N ALA A 39 16.00 -2.36 -8.96
CA ALA A 39 16.35 -1.25 -8.07
C ALA A 39 15.13 -0.35 -7.77
N VAL A 40 14.33 -0.02 -8.79
CA VAL A 40 13.09 0.76 -8.63
C VAL A 40 12.06 -0.01 -7.80
N GLY A 41 11.87 -1.31 -8.05
CA GLY A 41 10.94 -2.16 -7.32
C GLY A 41 11.27 -2.25 -5.82
N PHE A 42 12.52 -2.57 -5.47
CA PHE A 42 12.95 -2.60 -4.07
C PHE A 42 12.92 -1.22 -3.43
N GLY A 43 13.41 -0.20 -4.16
CA GLY A 43 13.38 1.18 -3.71
C GLY A 43 11.96 1.63 -3.35
N LEU A 44 10.97 1.28 -4.16
CA LEU A 44 9.56 1.57 -3.88
C LEU A 44 9.09 0.93 -2.57
N LEU A 45 9.35 -0.37 -2.37
CA LEU A 45 8.89 -1.08 -1.18
C LEU A 45 9.55 -0.55 0.10
N LEU A 46 10.80 -0.11 0.04
CA LEU A 46 11.53 0.47 1.16
C LEU A 46 11.14 1.93 1.45
N ILE A 47 11.01 2.76 0.41
CA ILE A 47 10.84 4.22 0.53
C ILE A 47 9.37 4.62 0.71
N SER A 48 8.43 3.82 0.19
CA SER A 48 7.00 4.14 0.23
C SER A 48 6.47 4.38 1.65
N TRP A 49 6.85 3.55 2.63
CA TRP A 49 6.37 3.72 4.00
C TRP A 49 6.87 4.99 4.67
N PRO A 50 8.17 5.32 4.67
CA PRO A 50 8.66 6.61 5.16
C PRO A 50 7.97 7.81 4.53
N VAL A 51 7.80 7.82 3.20
CA VAL A 51 7.12 8.91 2.47
C VAL A 51 5.67 9.04 2.92
N TYR A 52 4.94 7.93 2.97
CA TYR A 52 3.57 7.87 3.45
C TYR A 52 3.46 8.31 4.92
N ASP A 53 4.34 7.85 5.80
CA ASP A 53 4.31 8.18 7.22
C ASP A 53 4.55 9.68 7.44
N PHE A 54 5.53 10.24 6.73
CA PHE A 54 5.84 11.67 6.74
C PHE A 54 4.66 12.51 6.25
N LEU A 55 4.07 12.17 5.10
CA LEU A 55 2.90 12.85 4.55
C LEU A 55 1.78 12.96 5.59
N TRP A 56 1.42 11.84 6.21
CA TRP A 56 0.32 11.76 7.16
C TRP A 56 0.66 12.23 8.59
N ARG A 57 1.91 12.63 8.84
CA ARG A 57 2.33 13.36 10.04
C ARG A 57 2.53 14.85 9.79
N SER A 58 2.60 15.26 8.52
CA SER A 58 2.79 16.65 8.13
C SER A 58 1.52 17.50 8.34
N PRO A 59 1.62 18.84 8.33
CA PRO A 59 0.47 19.73 8.43
C PRO A 59 -0.59 19.53 7.33
N LEU A 60 -0.20 18.99 6.16
CA LEU A 60 -1.12 18.69 5.06
C LEU A 60 -2.21 17.70 5.48
N ALA A 61 -1.88 16.78 6.38
CA ALA A 61 -2.78 15.75 6.87
C ALA A 61 -3.80 16.25 7.90
N ARG A 62 -3.77 17.54 8.27
CA ARG A 62 -4.84 18.15 9.08
C ARG A 62 -6.18 18.15 8.35
N ASN A 63 -6.15 18.28 7.02
CA ASN A 63 -7.31 18.07 6.18
C ASN A 63 -7.21 16.70 5.52
N GLU A 64 -8.05 15.77 5.95
CA GLU A 64 -8.04 14.39 5.46
C GLU A 64 -8.25 14.31 3.93
N LEU A 65 -9.06 15.21 3.35
CA LEU A 65 -9.29 15.22 1.90
C LEU A 65 -8.03 15.59 1.13
N ILE A 66 -7.25 16.56 1.64
CA ILE A 66 -5.97 16.95 1.01
C ILE A 66 -4.97 15.80 1.13
N GLY A 67 -4.84 15.20 2.32
CA GLY A 67 -3.96 14.05 2.53
C GLY A 67 -4.30 12.86 1.62
N ALA A 68 -5.60 12.58 1.43
CA ALA A 68 -6.08 11.54 0.53
C ALA A 68 -5.81 11.89 -0.94
N ALA A 69 -6.07 13.13 -1.36
CA ALA A 69 -5.82 13.58 -2.74
C ALA A 69 -4.32 13.51 -3.10
N VAL A 70 -3.44 13.96 -2.19
CA VAL A 70 -1.99 13.84 -2.38
C VAL A 70 -1.55 12.38 -2.41
N SER A 71 -2.08 11.54 -1.52
CA SER A 71 -1.79 10.09 -1.55
C SER A 71 -2.22 9.45 -2.87
N TYR A 72 -3.38 9.85 -3.41
CA TYR A 72 -3.84 9.37 -4.71
C TYR A 72 -2.90 9.78 -5.83
N MET A 73 -2.53 11.07 -5.89
CA MET A 73 -1.57 11.57 -6.88
C MET A 73 -0.22 10.86 -6.81
N LEU A 74 0.29 10.58 -5.61
CA LEU A 74 1.51 9.78 -5.45
C LEU A 74 1.33 8.36 -6.01
N ILE A 75 0.19 7.71 -5.80
CA ILE A 75 -0.09 6.39 -6.38
C ILE A 75 -0.17 6.46 -7.91
N VAL A 76 -0.78 7.50 -8.48
CA VAL A 76 -0.81 7.70 -9.94
C VAL A 76 0.61 7.88 -10.49
N LEU A 77 1.43 8.71 -9.85
CA LEU A 77 2.83 8.92 -10.24
C LEU A 77 3.66 7.64 -10.15
N VAL A 78 3.49 6.85 -9.08
CA VAL A 78 4.13 5.54 -8.94
C VAL A 78 3.65 4.59 -10.03
N SER A 79 2.34 4.53 -10.30
CA SER A 79 1.76 3.66 -11.34
C SER A 79 2.31 4.02 -12.72
N TYR A 80 2.37 5.30 -13.04
CA TYR A 80 2.98 5.81 -14.27
C TYR A 80 4.47 5.46 -14.33
N GLY A 81 5.25 5.75 -13.29
CA GLY A 81 6.68 5.45 -13.26
C GLY A 81 6.96 3.96 -13.45
N LEU A 82 6.31 3.09 -12.67
CA LEU A 82 6.55 1.65 -12.75
C LEU A 82 6.24 1.09 -14.14
N THR A 83 5.12 1.47 -14.75
CA THR A 83 4.76 0.97 -16.09
C THR A 83 5.71 1.41 -17.21
N HIS A 84 6.61 2.37 -16.94
CA HIS A 84 7.69 2.77 -17.86
C HIS A 84 9.04 2.10 -17.57
N TYR A 85 9.23 1.54 -16.37
CA TYR A 85 10.49 0.91 -15.94
C TYR A 85 10.40 -0.62 -15.81
N MET A 86 9.20 -1.20 -15.81
CA MET A 86 8.97 -2.63 -15.68
C MET A 86 7.76 -3.06 -16.49
N GLY A 87 7.66 -4.37 -16.77
CA GLY A 87 6.52 -4.93 -17.50
C GLY A 87 5.19 -4.58 -16.81
N PRO A 88 4.08 -4.36 -17.54
CA PRO A 88 2.82 -3.87 -16.95
C PRO A 88 2.29 -4.76 -15.82
N ARG A 89 2.44 -6.08 -15.95
CA ARG A 89 2.06 -7.04 -14.90
C ARG A 89 2.92 -6.85 -13.63
N ALA A 90 4.22 -6.68 -13.79
CA ALA A 90 5.13 -6.41 -12.69
C ALA A 90 4.80 -5.09 -12.00
N ALA A 91 4.48 -4.03 -12.76
CA ALA A 91 4.07 -2.74 -12.21
C ALA A 91 2.82 -2.87 -11.32
N TYR A 92 1.80 -3.57 -11.77
CA TYR A 92 0.57 -3.80 -10.98
C TYR A 92 0.87 -4.56 -9.69
N MET A 93 1.69 -5.62 -9.78
CA MET A 93 2.12 -6.37 -8.60
C MET A 93 2.88 -5.50 -7.61
N HIS A 94 3.76 -4.61 -8.08
CA HIS A 94 4.53 -3.71 -7.22
C HIS A 94 3.65 -2.64 -6.54
N VAL A 95 2.63 -2.11 -7.22
CA VAL A 95 1.66 -1.21 -6.56
C VAL A 95 0.86 -1.95 -5.49
N GLY A 96 0.38 -3.16 -5.78
CA GLY A 96 -0.30 -3.99 -4.78
C GLY A 96 0.60 -4.35 -3.58
N ALA A 97 1.83 -4.76 -3.85
CA ALA A 97 2.83 -5.07 -2.82
C ALA A 97 3.22 -3.84 -1.99
N MET A 98 3.33 -2.66 -2.61
CA MET A 98 3.57 -1.39 -1.93
C MET A 98 2.45 -1.12 -0.94
N LEU A 99 1.18 -1.14 -1.37
CA LEU A 99 0.04 -0.91 -0.49
C LEU A 99 -0.03 -1.95 0.66
N GLY A 100 0.21 -3.22 0.36
CA GLY A 100 0.32 -4.27 1.39
C GLY A 100 1.45 -4.00 2.39
N THR A 101 2.60 -3.51 1.92
CA THR A 101 3.73 -3.12 2.77
C THR A 101 3.40 -1.94 3.67
N LEU A 102 2.74 -0.91 3.12
CA LEU A 102 2.23 0.22 3.91
C LEU A 102 1.29 -0.25 5.02
N MET A 103 0.39 -1.18 4.71
CA MET A 103 -0.55 -1.73 5.68
C MET A 103 0.14 -2.46 6.82
N THR A 104 1.08 -3.36 6.50
CA THR A 104 1.84 -4.11 7.51
C THR A 104 2.70 -3.20 8.37
N ALA A 105 3.39 -2.24 7.75
CA ALA A 105 4.21 -1.28 8.49
C ALA A 105 3.36 -0.35 9.37
N ASN A 106 2.13 0.02 8.97
CA ASN A 106 1.20 0.75 9.84
C ASN A 106 0.87 -0.03 11.12
N VAL A 107 0.65 -1.34 11.00
CA VAL A 107 0.37 -2.21 12.15
C VAL A 107 1.55 -2.19 13.12
N TRP A 108 2.76 -2.46 12.63
CA TRP A 108 3.94 -2.62 13.48
C TRP A 108 4.54 -1.32 14.00
N MET A 109 4.53 -0.25 13.19
CA MET A 109 5.24 0.99 13.52
C MET A 109 4.34 2.05 14.18
N ARG A 110 3.02 1.98 13.98
CA ARG A 110 2.08 3.03 14.47
C ARG A 110 0.96 2.49 15.34
N ILE A 111 0.33 1.39 14.97
CA ILE A 111 -0.85 0.87 15.68
C ILE A 111 -0.45 0.11 16.94
N LEU A 112 0.41 -0.92 16.81
CA LEU A 112 0.80 -1.75 17.95
C LEU A 112 1.54 -0.98 19.04
N PRO A 113 2.53 -0.10 18.75
CA PRO A 113 3.19 0.67 19.79
C PRO A 113 2.23 1.58 20.55
N ALA A 114 1.26 2.18 19.85
CA ALA A 114 0.21 2.99 20.47
C ALA A 114 -0.67 2.15 21.39
N GLN A 115 -1.13 0.99 20.93
CA GLN A 115 -1.95 0.07 21.71
C GLN A 115 -1.23 -0.41 22.98
N HIS A 116 0.07 -0.77 22.89
CA HIS A 116 0.84 -1.16 24.07
C HIS A 116 0.94 -0.04 25.10
N LYS A 117 1.20 1.20 24.67
CA LYS A 117 1.26 2.37 25.57
C LYS A 117 -0.08 2.65 26.24
N MET A 118 -1.18 2.56 25.49
CA MET A 118 -2.53 2.76 26.04
C MET A 118 -2.88 1.69 27.07
N VAL A 119 -2.58 0.41 26.79
CA VAL A 119 -2.81 -0.70 27.73
C VAL A 119 -1.94 -0.54 28.99
N ALA A 120 -0.69 -0.09 28.85
CA ALA A 120 0.18 0.18 29.98
C ALA A 120 -0.38 1.30 30.88
N ALA A 121 -0.82 2.43 30.29
CA ALA A 121 -1.44 3.53 31.03
C ALA A 121 -2.66 3.08 31.84
N LEU A 122 -3.56 2.29 31.23
CA LEU A 122 -4.74 1.75 31.90
C LEU A 122 -4.38 0.82 33.06
N ARG A 123 -3.34 -0.03 32.90
CA ARG A 123 -2.85 -0.90 33.98
C ARG A 123 -2.27 -0.13 35.15
N GLU A 124 -1.74 1.06 34.89
CA GLU A 124 -1.21 1.98 35.91
C GLU A 124 -2.29 2.90 36.50
N GLY A 125 -3.56 2.76 36.10
CA GLY A 125 -4.65 3.65 36.53
C GLY A 125 -4.54 5.08 35.99
N LYS A 126 -3.73 5.30 34.94
CA LYS A 126 -3.56 6.60 34.28
C LYS A 126 -4.51 6.72 33.09
N GLU A 127 -4.88 7.95 32.75
CA GLU A 127 -5.63 8.20 31.52
C GLU A 127 -4.78 7.91 30.28
N PRO A 128 -5.31 7.19 29.27
CA PRO A 128 -4.62 6.97 28.00
C PRO A 128 -4.43 8.26 27.21
N ASP A 129 -3.32 8.34 26.47
CA ASP A 129 -3.08 9.43 25.51
C ASP A 129 -4.07 9.33 24.32
N PHE A 130 -5.08 10.20 24.32
CA PHE A 130 -6.10 10.27 23.27
C PHE A 130 -5.55 10.71 21.91
N ILE A 131 -4.51 11.55 21.88
CA ILE A 131 -3.87 11.97 20.62
C ILE A 131 -3.20 10.76 19.96
N LEU A 132 -2.53 9.94 20.77
CA LEU A 132 -1.91 8.70 20.31
C LEU A 132 -2.97 7.69 19.81
N ALA A 133 -4.10 7.59 20.51
CA ALA A 133 -5.22 6.74 20.12
C ALA A 133 -5.82 7.17 18.76
N ASP A 134 -6.06 8.47 18.57
CA ASP A 134 -6.60 9.01 17.33
C ASP A 134 -5.67 8.81 16.13
N ARG A 135 -4.36 9.00 16.34
CA ARG A 135 -3.34 8.72 15.31
C ARG A 135 -3.33 7.24 14.93
N ALA A 136 -3.38 6.33 15.90
CA ALA A 136 -3.45 4.90 15.63
C ALA A 136 -4.74 4.52 14.88
N LYS A 137 -5.88 5.10 15.28
CA LYS A 137 -7.18 4.92 14.62
C LYS A 137 -7.16 5.40 13.17
N SER A 138 -6.51 6.53 12.88
CA SER A 138 -6.31 7.02 11.51
C SER A 138 -5.51 6.01 10.67
N ARG A 139 -4.44 5.41 11.20
CA ARG A 139 -3.69 4.38 10.46
C ARG A 139 -4.51 3.12 10.18
N SER A 140 -5.32 2.69 11.15
CA SER A 140 -6.29 1.60 10.94
C SER A 140 -7.31 1.96 9.85
N LYS A 141 -7.80 3.21 9.85
CA LYS A 141 -8.69 3.75 8.80
C LYS A 141 -8.06 3.60 7.42
N HIS A 142 -6.80 4.00 7.28
CA HIS A 142 -6.09 3.93 6.00
C HIS A 142 -5.91 2.47 5.55
N ASN A 143 -5.58 1.55 6.46
CA ASN A 143 -5.50 0.13 6.13
C ASN A 143 -6.82 -0.40 5.55
N THR A 144 -7.97 -0.05 6.14
CA THR A 144 -9.26 -0.44 5.57
C THR A 144 -9.48 0.09 4.15
N PHE A 145 -9.04 1.32 3.86
CA PHE A 145 -9.12 1.89 2.52
C PHE A 145 -8.09 1.32 1.53
N MET A 146 -6.97 0.76 2.00
CA MET A 146 -5.97 0.12 1.15
C MET A 146 -6.30 -1.33 0.80
N VAL A 147 -6.98 -2.08 1.68
CA VAL A 147 -7.35 -3.49 1.44
C VAL A 147 -8.12 -3.67 0.14
N VAL A 148 -9.17 -2.87 -0.09
CA VAL A 148 -10.05 -3.07 -1.26
C VAL A 148 -9.32 -2.84 -2.59
N PRO A 149 -8.56 -1.73 -2.79
CA PRO A 149 -7.66 -1.59 -3.93
C PRO A 149 -6.67 -2.74 -4.09
N VAL A 150 -6.02 -3.19 -3.01
CA VAL A 150 -5.06 -4.31 -3.09
C VAL A 150 -5.75 -5.55 -3.67
N VAL A 151 -6.91 -5.91 -3.14
CA VAL A 151 -7.68 -7.06 -3.65
C VAL A 151 -8.02 -6.88 -5.13
N PHE A 152 -8.50 -5.70 -5.53
CA PHE A 152 -8.84 -5.45 -6.93
C PHE A 152 -7.62 -5.50 -7.85
N ILE A 153 -6.47 -4.98 -7.41
CA ILE A 153 -5.21 -5.06 -8.17
C ILE A 153 -4.77 -6.52 -8.31
N MET A 154 -4.78 -7.30 -7.23
CA MET A 154 -4.39 -8.72 -7.26
C MET A 154 -5.34 -9.56 -8.13
N ILE A 155 -6.63 -9.21 -8.21
CA ILE A 155 -7.56 -9.85 -9.14
C ILE A 155 -7.29 -9.38 -10.58
N SER A 156 -7.01 -8.08 -10.78
CA SER A 156 -6.84 -7.48 -12.11
C SER A 156 -5.71 -8.09 -12.94
N ILE A 157 -4.67 -8.62 -12.27
CA ILE A 157 -3.56 -9.28 -12.96
C ILE A 157 -3.97 -10.62 -13.63
N HIS A 158 -5.16 -11.14 -13.36
CA HIS A 158 -5.72 -12.32 -14.03
C HIS A 158 -6.54 -11.97 -15.29
N PHE A 159 -6.69 -10.68 -15.61
CA PHE A 159 -7.49 -10.20 -16.76
C PHE A 159 -6.65 -9.29 -17.69
N PRO A 160 -5.53 -9.79 -18.25
CA PRO A 160 -4.52 -9.00 -18.96
C PRO A 160 -5.09 -8.10 -20.05
N THR A 161 -5.98 -8.63 -20.89
CA THR A 161 -6.55 -7.95 -22.06
C THR A 161 -7.28 -6.67 -21.69
N THR A 162 -7.95 -6.65 -20.53
CA THR A 162 -8.77 -5.52 -20.10
C THR A 162 -8.01 -4.57 -19.17
N THR A 163 -7.02 -5.08 -18.42
CA THR A 163 -6.41 -4.34 -17.32
C THR A 163 -5.08 -3.70 -17.71
N TYR A 164 -4.06 -4.52 -18.00
CA TYR A 164 -2.70 -4.04 -18.20
C TYR A 164 -2.16 -4.20 -19.64
N GLY A 165 -2.92 -4.85 -20.52
CA GLY A 165 -2.55 -5.05 -21.94
C GLY A 165 -2.72 -3.81 -22.82
N THR A 166 -3.22 -2.70 -22.28
CA THR A 166 -3.37 -1.43 -23.01
C THR A 166 -2.16 -0.51 -22.77
N SER A 167 -1.90 0.42 -23.68
CA SER A 167 -0.89 1.48 -23.49
C SER A 167 -1.24 2.45 -22.34
N LEU A 168 -2.51 2.47 -21.93
CA LEU A 168 -3.02 3.25 -20.81
C LEU A 168 -3.10 2.44 -19.50
N ASN A 169 -2.33 1.35 -19.39
CA ASN A 169 -2.31 0.48 -18.21
C ASN A 169 -2.16 1.25 -16.88
N TRP A 170 -1.27 2.23 -16.78
CA TRP A 170 -1.11 3.04 -15.56
C TRP A 170 -2.37 3.81 -15.17
N LEU A 171 -3.16 4.26 -16.16
CA LEU A 171 -4.43 4.94 -15.94
C LEU A 171 -5.48 3.95 -15.46
N VAL A 172 -5.55 2.76 -16.07
CA VAL A 172 -6.44 1.69 -15.63
C VAL A 172 -6.12 1.29 -14.18
N LEU A 173 -4.84 1.12 -13.83
CA LEU A 173 -4.40 0.88 -12.46
C LEU A 173 -4.86 1.99 -11.50
N SER A 174 -4.68 3.24 -11.91
CA SER A 174 -5.11 4.42 -11.13
C SER A 174 -6.62 4.47 -10.91
N VAL A 175 -7.41 4.06 -11.91
CA VAL A 175 -8.87 3.94 -11.81
C VAL A 175 -9.26 2.79 -10.88
N ILE A 176 -8.59 1.64 -10.98
CA ILE A 176 -8.83 0.50 -10.07
C ILE A 176 -8.64 0.91 -8.61
N VAL A 177 -7.58 1.67 -8.31
CA VAL A 177 -7.33 2.19 -6.96
C VAL A 177 -8.47 3.11 -6.51
N LEU A 178 -8.90 4.04 -7.37
CA LEU A 178 -9.96 4.99 -7.05
C LEU A 178 -11.31 4.30 -6.81
N VAL A 179 -11.65 3.33 -7.66
CA VAL A 179 -12.85 2.50 -7.51
C VAL A 179 -12.77 1.69 -6.21
N GLY A 180 -11.60 1.12 -5.90
CA GLY A 180 -11.37 0.39 -4.65
C GLY A 180 -11.58 1.27 -3.41
N TRP A 181 -11.13 2.52 -3.43
CA TRP A 181 -11.40 3.49 -2.35
C TRP A 181 -12.88 3.84 -2.23
N GLY A 182 -13.56 4.05 -3.37
CA GLY A 182 -15.01 4.27 -3.42
C GLY A 182 -15.77 3.09 -2.80
N ALA A 183 -15.43 1.86 -3.19
CA ALA A 183 -16.01 0.64 -2.64
C ALA A 183 -15.74 0.50 -1.12
N ALA A 184 -14.50 0.75 -0.67
CA ALA A 184 -14.17 0.74 0.76
C ALA A 184 -15.02 1.74 1.56
N LYS A 185 -15.33 2.91 0.99
CA LYS A 185 -16.21 3.90 1.62
C LYS A 185 -17.64 3.37 1.81
N ILE A 186 -18.14 2.59 0.85
CA ILE A 186 -19.48 1.97 0.90
C ILE A 186 -19.49 0.86 1.95
N VAL A 187 -18.52 -0.07 1.90
CA VAL A 187 -18.42 -1.21 2.83
C VAL A 187 -18.35 -0.75 4.28
N ARG A 188 -17.68 0.37 4.57
CA ARG A 188 -17.58 0.90 5.93
C ARG A 188 -18.84 1.59 6.47
N ARG A 189 -19.80 1.89 5.59
CA ARG A 189 -21.08 2.54 5.96
C ARG A 189 -22.21 1.53 6.10
N ALA A 190 -22.08 0.35 5.50
CA ALA A 190 -22.97 -0.78 5.66
C ALA A 190 -22.73 -1.45 7.02
#